data_AF-A0A524LUU4-F1
#
_entry.id   AF-A0A524LUU4-F1
#
_cell.length_a   1.000
_cell.length_b   1.000
_cell.length_c   1.000
_cell.angle_alpha   90.00
_cell.angle_beta   90.00
_cell.angle_gamma   90.00
#
_symmetry.space_group_name_H-M   'P 1'
#
loop_
_entity.id
_entity.type
_entity.pdbx_description
1 polymer ?
#
loop_
_entity_poly.entity_id
_entity_poly.type
_entity_poly.pdbx_seq_one_letter_code
_entity_poly.pdbx_strand_id
1 'polypeptide(L)'
;MSAINNSTGKKSSKNTTFIIAGVIALVAISLLAYLIFYTAPVETMELVKVIAVTDDGCIGETLDGFSVNIGECNAQPGQYVDALVDQKAKDRATAMNPT
;
A
#
# COMPACT_ATOMS: atom_id res chain seq x y z
N MET A 1 11.32 -65.25 27.83
CA MET A 1 11.78 -63.95 27.30
C MET A 1 10.55 -63.12 26.98
N SER A 2 10.27 -62.07 27.75
CA SER A 2 9.11 -61.19 27.47
C SER A 2 9.58 -59.98 26.67
N ALA A 3 8.98 -59.79 25.50
CA ALA A 3 9.20 -58.62 24.66
C ALA A 3 8.52 -57.41 25.30
N ILE A 4 9.32 -56.42 25.69
CA ILE A 4 8.84 -55.09 26.07
C ILE A 4 8.47 -54.36 24.78
N ASN A 5 7.16 -54.21 24.54
CA ASN A 5 6.63 -53.36 23.49
C ASN A 5 6.69 -51.90 23.95
N ASN A 6 7.68 -51.18 23.44
CA ASN A 6 7.83 -49.74 23.69
C ASN A 6 7.08 -48.97 22.61
N SER A 7 5.74 -48.95 22.67
CA SER A 7 4.95 -48.09 21.80
C SER A 7 4.98 -46.66 22.35
N THR A 8 5.99 -45.90 21.96
CA THR A 8 6.02 -44.44 22.11
C THR A 8 4.92 -43.86 21.25
N GLY A 9 3.71 -43.77 21.80
CA GLY A 9 2.60 -43.07 21.16
C GLY A 9 3.02 -41.63 20.91
N LYS A 10 3.29 -41.27 19.65
CA LYS A 10 3.37 -39.87 19.22
C LYS A 10 2.02 -39.24 19.50
N LYS A 11 1.87 -38.64 20.67
CA LYS A 11 0.71 -37.84 21.04
C LYS A 11 0.75 -36.61 20.14
N SER A 12 0.07 -36.68 19.00
CA SER A 12 -0.09 -35.56 18.09
C SER A 12 -0.73 -34.42 18.87
N SER A 13 0.09 -33.46 19.29
CA SER A 13 -0.32 -32.32 20.10
C SER A 13 -1.00 -31.32 19.18
N LYS A 14 -2.29 -31.56 18.91
CA LYS A 14 -3.17 -30.62 18.18
C LYS A 14 -2.97 -29.18 18.66
N ASN A 15 -2.73 -29.00 19.97
CA ASN A 15 -2.40 -27.72 20.60
C ASN A 15 -1.17 -27.04 20.00
N THR A 16 -0.10 -27.77 19.69
CA THR A 16 1.11 -27.21 19.07
C THR A 16 0.85 -26.73 17.65
N THR A 17 0.05 -27.48 16.87
CA THR A 17 -0.37 -27.05 15.52
C THR A 17 -1.24 -25.80 15.55
N PHE A 18 -2.17 -25.69 16.50
CA PHE A 18 -2.98 -24.48 16.69
C PHE A 18 -2.14 -23.26 17.09
N ILE A 19 -1.12 -23.45 17.95
CA ILE A 19 -0.20 -22.38 18.32
C ILE A 19 0.58 -21.89 17.10
N ILE A 20 1.15 -22.81 16.30
CA ILE A 20 1.90 -22.44 15.08
C ILE A 20 1.00 -21.71 14.08
N ALA A 21 -0.21 -22.23 13.84
CA ALA A 21 -1.19 -21.59 12.96
C ALA A 21 -1.58 -20.19 13.45
N GLY A 22 -1.75 -20.02 14.76
CA GLY A 22 -2.06 -18.72 15.37
C GLY A 22 -0.95 -17.68 15.17
N VAL A 23 0.32 -18.08 15.33
CA VAL A 23 1.46 -17.18 15.10
C VAL A 23 1.54 -16.75 13.64
N ILE A 24 1.39 -17.69 12.70
CA ILE A 24 1.40 -17.38 11.26
C ILE A 24 0.25 -16.43 10.91
N ALA A 25 -0.96 -16.69 11.44
CA ALA A 25 -2.11 -15.83 11.21
C ALA A 25 -1.87 -14.41 11.75
N LEU A 26 -1.30 -14.26 12.95
CA LEU A 26 -0.98 -12.95 13.52
C LEU A 26 0.03 -12.17 12.67
N VAL A 27 1.10 -12.83 12.21
CA VAL A 27 2.10 -12.21 11.34
C VAL A 27 1.46 -11.80 10.01
N ALA A 28 0.66 -12.66 9.41
CA ALA A 28 -0.03 -12.36 8.15
C ALA A 28 -0.99 -11.17 8.27
N ILE A 29 -1.81 -11.11 9.34
CA ILE A 29 -2.72 -9.98 9.60
C ILE A 29 -1.93 -8.70 9.83
N SER A 30 -0.83 -8.76 10.57
CA SER A 30 0.00 -7.60 10.86
C SER A 30 0.65 -7.03 9.59
N LEU A 31 1.18 -7.90 8.73
CA LEU A 31 1.72 -7.51 7.42
C LEU A 31 0.63 -6.92 6.52
N LEU A 32 -0.55 -7.51 6.50
CA LEU A 32 -1.68 -7.02 5.71
C LEU A 32 -2.10 -5.62 6.17
N ALA A 33 -2.25 -5.42 7.49
CA ALA A 33 -2.58 -4.13 8.07
C ALA A 33 -1.52 -3.07 7.74
N TYR A 34 -0.24 -3.44 7.80
CA TYR A 34 0.86 -2.57 7.42
C TYR A 34 0.77 -2.14 5.95
N LEU A 35 0.51 -3.08 5.02
CA LEU A 35 0.37 -2.76 3.60
C LEU A 35 -0.80 -1.80 3.34
N ILE A 36 -1.96 -2.06 3.94
CA ILE A 36 -3.14 -1.19 3.80
C ILE A 36 -2.81 0.23 4.30
N PHE A 37 -2.16 0.35 5.45
CA PHE A 37 -1.77 1.65 5.99
C PHE A 37 -0.70 2.35 5.15
N TYR A 38 0.28 1.61 4.63
CA TYR A 38 1.34 2.14 3.78
C TYR A 38 0.79 2.69 2.46
N THR A 39 -0.21 2.03 1.87
CA THR A 39 -0.80 2.43 0.58
C THR A 39 -1.99 3.37 0.68
N ALA A 40 -2.55 3.57 1.88
CA ALA A 40 -3.70 4.45 2.07
C ALA A 40 -3.36 5.89 1.65
N PRO A 41 -4.18 6.53 0.80
CA PRO A 41 -3.89 7.85 0.25
C PRO A 41 -3.91 8.90 1.37
N VAL A 42 -2.97 9.85 1.28
CA VAL A 42 -2.95 11.05 2.12
C VAL A 42 -2.97 12.24 1.19
N GLU A 43 -4.18 12.73 0.95
CA GLU A 43 -4.39 13.83 0.02
C GLU A 43 -4.14 15.17 0.73
N THR A 44 -3.31 16.01 0.11
CA THR A 44 -3.14 17.40 0.53
C THR A 44 -3.39 18.33 -0.65
N MET A 45 -3.89 19.52 -0.37
CA MET A 45 -4.02 20.57 -1.37
C MET A 45 -2.62 21.02 -1.80
N GLU A 46 -2.30 20.86 -3.07
CA GLU A 46 -1.04 21.30 -3.68
C GLU A 46 -1.34 22.04 -4.98
N LEU A 47 -0.57 23.09 -5.26
CA LEU A 47 -0.69 23.86 -6.50
C LEU A 47 -0.05 23.07 -7.64
N VAL A 48 -0.84 22.70 -8.64
CA VAL A 48 -0.38 21.94 -9.81
C VAL A 48 -0.63 22.72 -11.10
N LYS A 49 0.25 22.51 -12.08
CA LYS A 49 0.10 23.05 -13.43
C LYS A 49 -0.64 22.06 -14.31
N VAL A 50 -1.79 22.43 -14.86
CA VAL A 50 -2.50 21.57 -15.82
C VAL A 50 -1.65 21.39 -17.06
N ILE A 51 -1.32 20.14 -17.42
CA ILE A 51 -0.52 19.82 -18.61
C ILE A 51 -1.37 19.22 -19.73
N ALA A 52 -2.48 18.57 -19.36
CA ALA A 52 -3.41 17.99 -20.32
C ALA A 52 -4.83 17.96 -19.74
N VAL A 53 -5.82 18.09 -20.60
CA VAL A 53 -7.24 17.87 -20.30
C VAL A 53 -7.66 16.67 -21.14
N THR A 54 -8.11 15.60 -20.47
CA THR A 54 -8.55 14.36 -21.11
C THR A 54 -10.02 14.08 -20.78
N ASP A 55 -10.64 13.15 -21.49
CA ASP A 55 -12.04 12.76 -21.25
C ASP A 55 -12.26 12.18 -19.84
N ASP A 56 -11.21 11.60 -19.23
CA ASP A 56 -11.22 11.02 -17.88
C ASP A 56 -10.83 12.03 -16.78
N GLY A 57 -10.61 13.30 -17.14
CA GLY A 57 -10.20 14.37 -16.24
C GLY A 57 -8.92 15.09 -16.66
N CYS A 58 -8.47 16.02 -15.82
CA CYS A 58 -7.28 16.81 -16.04
C CYS A 58 -6.05 16.17 -15.41
N ILE A 59 -4.93 16.28 -16.12
CA ILE A 59 -3.63 15.88 -15.63
C ILE A 59 -2.89 17.16 -15.22
N GLY A 60 -2.58 17.27 -13.93
CA GLY A 60 -1.75 18.31 -13.35
C GLY A 60 -0.32 17.81 -13.11
N GLU A 61 0.65 18.71 -13.21
CA GLU A 61 2.04 18.49 -12.84
C GLU A 61 2.35 19.32 -11.59
N THR A 62 2.81 18.67 -10.52
CA THR A 62 3.29 19.37 -9.32
C THR A 62 4.56 20.16 -9.63
N LEU A 63 4.92 21.12 -8.79
CA LEU A 63 6.16 21.88 -8.94
C LEU A 63 7.43 21.00 -8.85
N ASP A 64 7.30 19.84 -8.21
CA ASP A 64 8.34 18.83 -8.09
C ASP A 64 8.48 17.95 -9.35
N GLY A 65 7.65 18.16 -10.39
CA GLY A 65 7.68 17.42 -11.66
C GLY A 65 6.88 16.10 -11.66
N PHE A 66 5.98 15.88 -10.69
CA PHE A 66 5.13 14.70 -10.67
C PHE A 66 3.80 14.96 -11.36
N SER A 67 3.43 14.09 -12.30
CA SER A 67 2.13 14.13 -12.96
C SER A 67 1.08 13.39 -12.13
N VAL A 68 -0.04 14.05 -11.87
CA VAL A 68 -1.15 13.57 -11.05
C VAL A 68 -2.48 13.83 -11.77
N ASN A 69 -3.41 12.88 -11.69
CA ASN A 69 -4.77 13.11 -12.17
C ASN A 69 -5.54 13.87 -11.08
N ILE A 70 -6.05 15.04 -11.43
CA ILE A 70 -6.77 15.94 -10.51
C ILE A 70 -8.29 15.88 -10.69
N GLY A 71 -8.78 14.94 -11.50
CA GLY A 71 -10.19 14.77 -11.80
C GLY A 71 -10.72 15.82 -12.77
N GLU A 72 -12.03 16.00 -12.80
CA GLU A 72 -12.67 17.01 -13.65
C GLU A 72 -12.20 18.42 -13.28
N CYS A 73 -11.62 19.14 -14.24
CA CYS A 73 -11.20 20.52 -14.05
C CYS A 73 -11.71 21.40 -15.19
N ASN A 74 -12.10 22.63 -14.87
CA ASN A 74 -12.46 23.65 -15.86
C ASN A 74 -11.27 24.61 -16.09
N ALA A 75 -10.10 24.05 -16.37
CA ALA A 75 -8.86 24.78 -16.56
C ALA A 75 -8.19 24.38 -17.88
N GLN A 76 -7.44 25.31 -18.46
CA GLN A 76 -6.70 25.06 -19.70
C GLN A 76 -5.27 24.59 -19.40
N PRO A 77 -4.65 23.81 -20.31
CA PRO A 77 -3.23 23.49 -20.20
C PRO A 77 -2.37 24.75 -20.02
N GLY A 78 -1.50 24.75 -19.02
CA GLY A 78 -0.66 25.88 -18.62
C GLY A 78 -1.19 26.68 -17.42
N GLN A 79 -2.44 26.47 -17.00
CA GLN A 79 -2.98 27.11 -15.80
C GLN A 79 -2.59 26.37 -14.52
N TYR A 80 -2.47 27.12 -13.42
CA TYR A 80 -2.24 26.55 -12.09
C TYR A 80 -3.55 26.45 -11.32
N VAL A 81 -3.79 25.30 -10.71
CA VAL A 81 -4.98 25.00 -9.91
C VAL A 81 -4.57 24.31 -8.63
N ASP A 82 -5.29 24.58 -7.53
CA ASP A 82 -5.12 23.82 -6.30
C ASP A 82 -5.88 22.50 -6.43
N ALA A 83 -5.16 21.39 -6.25
CA ALA A 83 -5.72 20.06 -6.37
C ALA A 83 -5.31 19.16 -5.21
N LEU A 84 -6.11 18.13 -4.97
CA LEU A 84 -5.80 17.09 -3.99
C LEU A 84 -4.77 16.13 -4.59
N VAL A 85 -3.60 16.07 -3.95
CA VAL A 85 -2.49 15.22 -4.37
C VAL A 85 -2.17 14.21 -3.27
N ASP A 86 -2.13 12.92 -3.62
CA ASP A 86 -1.71 11.86 -2.71
C ASP A 86 -0.19 11.96 -2.43
N GLN A 87 0.15 12.52 -1.27
CA GLN A 87 1.53 12.67 -0.83
C GLN A 87 2.24 11.32 -0.69
N LYS A 88 1.54 10.26 -0.28
CA LYS A 88 2.16 8.94 -0.20
C LYS A 88 2.49 8.38 -1.57
N ALA A 89 1.68 8.65 -2.60
CA ALA A 89 2.03 8.29 -3.97
C ALA A 89 3.28 9.04 -4.44
N LYS A 90 3.39 10.33 -4.11
CA LYS A 90 4.57 11.14 -4.41
C LYS A 90 5.82 10.60 -3.71
N ASP A 91 5.77 10.35 -2.41
CA ASP A 91 6.89 9.78 -1.64
C ASP A 91 7.37 8.44 -2.20
N ARG A 92 6.43 7.58 -2.61
CA ARG A 92 6.73 6.30 -3.26
C ARG A 92 7.40 6.48 -4.62
N ALA A 93 6.93 7.44 -5.42
CA ALA A 93 7.53 7.77 -6.71
C ALA A 93 8.95 8.33 -6.54
N THR A 94 9.19 9.19 -5.56
CA THR A 94 10.52 9.70 -5.19
C THR A 94 11.44 8.57 -4.72
N ALA A 95 10.95 7.62 -3.92
CA ALA A 95 11.74 6.48 -3.47
C ALA A 95 12.14 5.53 -4.63
N MET A 96 11.35 5.45 -5.69
CA MET A 96 11.67 4.67 -6.89
C MET A 96 12.65 5.38 -7.83
N ASN A 97 12.69 6.72 -7.81
CA ASN A 97 13.61 7.52 -8.59
C ASN A 97 14.31 8.57 -7.71
N PRO A 98 15.24 8.13 -6.83
CA PRO A 98 16.03 9.06 -6.04
C PRO A 98 16.96 9.85 -6.98
N THR A 99 16.80 11.17 -6.99
CA THR A 99 17.65 12.13 -7.72
C THR A 99 19.10 12.09 -7.27
#